data_AF-A0A1Y1SYC3-F1
#
_entry.id   AF-A0A1Y1SYC3-F1
#
_cell.length_a   1.000
_cell.length_b   1.000
_cell.length_c   1.000
_cell.angle_alpha   90.00
_cell.angle_beta   90.00
_cell.angle_gamma   90.00
#
_symmetry.space_group_name_H-M   'P 1'
#
loop_
_entity.id
_entity.type
_entity.pdbx_description
1 polymer ?
#
loop_
_entity_poly.entity_id
_entity_poly.type
_entity_poly.pdbx_seq_one_letter_code
_entity_poly.pdbx_strand_id
1 'polypeptide(L)'
;MAEETIYLKEVLEIMRTPNSEGKAVKFDISVRTFNRNSKTGGALNSYENAKLVMKEKGMDKDSIYALQHFKKPKTPKIRKNPQHFENKTRNIRLENGEVKKIHIRYIISFNGKKVIY
;
A
#
# COMPACT_ATOMS: atom_id res chain seq x y z
N MET A 1 -9.19 3.67 -28.78
CA MET A 1 -9.76 4.16 -27.50
C MET A 1 -8.63 4.82 -26.76
N ALA A 2 -8.79 6.05 -26.28
CA ALA A 2 -7.73 6.73 -25.54
C ALA A 2 -7.47 5.99 -24.22
N GLU A 3 -6.22 5.58 -23.96
CA GLU A 3 -5.85 5.06 -22.65
C GLU A 3 -5.89 6.22 -21.64
N GLU A 4 -6.75 6.13 -20.63
CA GLU A 4 -6.74 7.10 -19.54
C GLU A 4 -5.43 7.00 -18.76
N THR A 5 -4.79 8.15 -18.54
CA THR A 5 -3.50 8.26 -17.84
C THR A 5 -3.66 8.95 -16.50
N ILE A 6 -2.76 8.65 -15.56
CA ILE A 6 -2.70 9.26 -14.23
C ILE A 6 -1.23 9.46 -13.83
N TYR A 7 -0.91 10.59 -13.20
CA TYR A 7 0.45 10.82 -12.73
C TYR A 7 0.73 10.02 -11.46
N LEU A 8 1.98 9.56 -11.28
CA LEU A 8 2.42 8.88 -10.07
C LEU A 8 2.13 9.72 -8.82
N LYS A 9 2.29 11.04 -8.91
CA LYS A 9 2.00 11.95 -7.80
C LYS A 9 0.54 11.82 -7.35
N GLU A 10 -0.40 11.80 -8.29
CA GLU A 10 -1.83 11.64 -8.01
C GLU A 10 -2.13 10.26 -7.45
N VAL A 11 -1.51 9.20 -8.00
CA VAL A 11 -1.63 7.83 -7.45
C VAL A 11 -1.22 7.80 -5.97
N LEU A 12 -0.08 8.40 -5.63
CA LEU A 12 0.41 8.43 -4.25
C LEU A 12 -0.49 9.27 -3.33
N GLU A 13 -1.11 10.32 -3.85
CA GLU A 13 -2.06 11.16 -3.12
C GLU A 13 -3.37 10.41 -2.84
N ILE A 14 -3.93 9.73 -3.84
CA ILE A 14 -5.11 8.87 -3.69
C ILE A 14 -4.85 7.76 -2.68
N MET A 15 -3.71 7.07 -2.78
CA MET A 15 -3.33 6.01 -1.84
C MET A 15 -3.23 6.51 -0.40
N ARG A 16 -2.79 7.76 -0.20
CA ARG A 16 -2.55 8.35 1.13
C ARG A 16 -3.83 8.92 1.74
N THR A 17 -4.75 9.38 0.91
CA THR A 17 -5.98 10.05 1.36
C THR A 17 -6.95 9.01 1.91
N PRO A 18 -7.25 9.01 3.22
CA PRO A 18 -8.26 8.13 3.75
C PRO A 18 -9.66 8.60 3.33
N ASN A 19 -10.64 7.70 3.38
CA ASN A 19 -12.04 8.04 3.16
C ASN A 19 -12.58 8.93 4.31
N SER A 20 -13.83 9.38 4.19
CA SER A 20 -14.54 10.16 5.21
C SER A 20 -14.58 9.46 6.58
N GLU A 21 -14.56 8.13 6.61
CA GLU A 21 -14.51 7.31 7.83
C GLU A 21 -13.10 7.20 8.44
N GLY A 22 -12.07 7.71 7.75
CA GLY A 22 -10.67 7.61 8.15
C GLY A 22 -10.03 6.22 7.88
N LYS A 23 -10.64 5.40 7.03
CA LYS A 23 -10.12 4.12 6.55
C LYS A 23 -9.35 4.29 5.24
N ALA A 24 -8.43 3.38 4.95
CA ALA A 24 -7.68 3.41 3.69
C ALA A 24 -8.59 3.03 2.52
N VAL A 25 -8.50 3.80 1.43
CA VAL A 25 -9.23 3.54 0.19
C VAL A 25 -8.70 2.27 -0.47
N LYS A 26 -9.61 1.42 -0.95
CA LYS A 26 -9.28 0.23 -1.76
C LYS A 26 -9.02 0.63 -3.21
N PHE A 27 -8.06 -0.01 -3.85
CA PHE A 27 -7.66 0.26 -5.22
C PHE A 27 -7.09 -0.99 -5.89
N ASP A 28 -7.09 -0.97 -7.22
CA ASP A 28 -6.46 -1.99 -8.05
C ASP A 28 -5.14 -1.44 -8.59
N ILE A 29 -4.09 -2.25 -8.54
CA ILE A 29 -2.76 -1.81 -8.95
C ILE A 29 -1.99 -2.94 -9.62
N SER A 30 -1.32 -2.61 -10.72
CA SER A 30 -0.37 -3.51 -11.38
C SER A 30 1.04 -2.98 -11.28
N VAL A 31 1.96 -3.83 -10.81
CA VAL A 31 3.35 -3.47 -10.54
C VAL A 31 4.28 -4.51 -11.16
N ARG A 32 5.33 -4.08 -11.86
CA ARG A 32 6.41 -4.98 -12.27
C ARG A 32 7.42 -5.19 -11.16
N THR A 33 7.91 -6.42 -11.06
CA THR A 33 9.11 -6.73 -10.29
C THR A 33 10.36 -6.28 -11.06
N PHE A 34 11.50 -6.16 -10.39
CA PHE A 34 12.78 -5.91 -11.06
C PHE A 34 13.56 -7.23 -11.15
N ASN A 35 13.93 -7.63 -12.36
CA ASN A 35 14.80 -8.79 -12.57
C ASN A 35 16.26 -8.35 -12.41
N ARG A 36 16.93 -8.85 -11.36
CA ARG A 36 18.32 -8.49 -11.03
C ARG A 36 19.33 -8.97 -12.08
N ASN A 37 19.05 -10.10 -12.74
CA ASN A 37 20.00 -10.72 -13.66
C ASN A 37 20.01 -9.97 -14.99
N SER A 38 18.83 -9.71 -15.56
CA SER A 38 18.70 -8.97 -16.83
C SER A 38 18.73 -7.46 -16.64
N LYS A 39 18.61 -6.95 -15.41
CA LYS A 39 18.42 -5.53 -15.08
C LYS A 39 17.21 -4.90 -15.78
N THR A 40 16.21 -5.71 -16.14
CA THR A 40 14.97 -5.27 -16.80
C THR A 40 13.75 -5.48 -15.90
N GLY A 41 12.59 -5.04 -16.38
CA GLY A 41 11.31 -5.35 -15.74
C GLY A 41 11.05 -6.86 -15.74
N GLY A 42 10.83 -7.44 -14.56
CA GLY A 42 10.46 -8.83 -14.34
C GLY A 42 8.96 -9.07 -14.46
N ALA A 43 8.45 -10.02 -13.68
CA ALA A 43 7.04 -10.40 -13.66
C ALA A 43 6.11 -9.23 -13.35
N LEU A 44 4.97 -9.20 -14.03
CA LEU A 44 3.86 -8.30 -13.76
C LEU A 44 2.96 -8.91 -12.68
N ASN A 45 2.83 -8.21 -11.56
CA ASN A 45 1.92 -8.60 -10.48
C ASN A 45 0.71 -7.66 -10.48
N SER A 46 -0.48 -8.23 -10.55
CA SER A 46 -1.74 -7.51 -10.36
C SER A 46 -2.26 -7.74 -8.95
N TYR A 47 -2.72 -6.68 -8.30
CA TYR A 47 -3.33 -6.72 -6.98
C TYR A 47 -4.67 -6.00 -7.04
N GLU A 48 -5.74 -6.77 -6.87
CA GLU A 48 -7.11 -6.27 -6.84
C GLU A 48 -7.55 -5.99 -5.40
N ASN A 49 -8.39 -4.95 -5.22
CA ASN A 49 -8.97 -4.54 -3.95
C ASN A 49 -7.94 -4.34 -2.82
N ALA A 50 -6.71 -3.96 -3.17
CA ALA A 50 -5.64 -3.72 -2.21
C ALA A 50 -5.86 -2.38 -1.50
N LYS A 51 -5.33 -2.24 -0.28
CA LYS A 51 -5.34 -0.97 0.45
C LYS A 51 -3.97 -0.59 0.99
N LEU A 52 -3.71 0.71 1.13
CA LEU A 52 -2.44 1.16 1.70
C LEU A 52 -2.36 0.80 3.18
N VAL A 53 -1.21 0.27 3.63
CA VAL A 53 -0.97 0.01 5.06
C VAL A 53 -0.70 1.34 5.75
N MET A 54 -1.74 1.91 6.37
CA MET A 54 -1.66 3.12 7.18
C MET A 54 -2.41 2.96 8.51
N LYS A 55 -2.29 3.95 9.39
CA LYS A 55 -3.09 4.03 10.60
C LYS A 55 -4.50 4.50 10.22
N GLU A 56 -5.44 3.58 10.23
CA GLU A 56 -6.86 3.88 10.01
C GLU A 56 -7.49 4.43 11.31
N LYS A 57 -8.47 5.32 11.16
CA LYS A 57 -9.33 5.79 12.25
C LYS A 57 -10.36 4.68 12.50
N GLY A 58 -10.04 3.74 13.38
CA GLY A 58 -10.90 2.59 13.63
C GLY A 58 -10.48 1.80 14.87
N MET A 59 -11.48 1.53 15.71
CA MET A 59 -11.43 1.09 17.10
C MET A 59 -10.85 2.13 18.06
N ASP A 60 -11.74 2.66 18.89
CA ASP A 60 -11.36 3.38 20.10
C ASP A 60 -10.45 2.47 20.93
N LYS A 61 -9.19 2.89 21.07
CA LYS A 61 -8.18 2.09 21.78
C LYS A 61 -8.53 1.90 23.25
N ASP A 62 -9.37 2.81 23.76
CA ASP A 62 -9.85 2.85 25.13
C ASP A 62 -11.23 2.20 25.29
N SER A 63 -11.80 1.64 24.22
CA SER A 63 -13.00 0.81 24.33
C SER A 63 -12.72 -0.37 25.26
N ILE A 64 -13.66 -0.64 26.18
CA ILE A 64 -13.58 -1.71 27.18
C ILE A 64 -13.26 -3.05 26.51
N TYR A 65 -13.84 -3.31 25.35
CA TYR A 65 -13.57 -4.51 24.55
C TYR A 65 -12.11 -4.60 24.07
N ALA A 66 -11.55 -3.50 23.53
CA ALA A 66 -10.16 -3.47 23.11
C ALA A 66 -9.22 -3.70 24.29
N LEU A 67 -9.45 -3.04 25.43
CA LEU A 67 -8.64 -3.18 26.64
C LEU A 67 -8.65 -4.61 27.20
N GLN A 68 -9.81 -5.28 27.19
CA GLN A 68 -9.94 -6.67 27.65
C GLN A 68 -9.23 -7.68 26.75
N HIS A 69 -9.16 -7.42 25.44
CA HIS A 69 -8.61 -8.37 24.46
C HIS A 69 -7.19 -8.01 24.00
N PHE A 70 -6.66 -6.83 24.35
CA PHE A 70 -5.34 -6.38 23.94
C PHE A 70 -4.24 -7.04 24.78
N LYS A 71 -3.66 -8.14 24.27
CA LYS A 71 -2.45 -8.74 24.84
C LYS A 71 -1.23 -7.85 24.52
N LYS A 72 -0.72 -7.11 25.51
CA LYS A 72 0.57 -6.42 25.38
C LYS A 72 1.67 -7.45 25.06
N PRO A 73 2.50 -7.23 24.02
CA PRO A 73 3.63 -8.11 23.75
C PRO A 73 4.60 -8.08 24.95
N LYS A 74 5.08 -9.25 25.39
CA LYS A 74 5.99 -9.40 26.53
C LYS A 74 7.33 -8.67 26.33
N THR A 75 7.70 -8.37 25.09
CA THR A 75 8.92 -7.64 24.74
C THR A 75 8.60 -6.43 23.86
N PRO A 76 9.24 -5.28 24.10
CA PRO A 76 9.10 -4.12 23.22
C PRO A 76 9.73 -4.45 21.86
N LYS A 77 8.90 -4.57 20.81
CA LYS A 77 9.40 -4.68 19.45
C LYS A 77 9.96 -3.32 19.01
N ILE A 78 11.28 -3.23 18.85
CA ILE A 78 11.92 -2.07 18.24
C ILE A 78 11.41 -1.98 16.79
N ARG A 79 10.61 -0.96 16.50
CA ARG A 79 10.14 -0.69 15.14
C ARG A 79 11.24 0.04 14.38
N LYS A 80 11.77 -0.59 13.33
CA LYS A 80 12.69 0.08 12.39
C LYS A 80 11.92 1.10 11.56
N ASN A 81 12.50 2.27 11.33
CA ASN A 81 11.96 3.24 10.39
C ASN A 81 12.08 2.67 8.96
N PRO A 82 10.98 2.47 8.23
CA PRO A 82 11.02 1.84 6.91
C PRO A 82 11.53 2.76 5.77
N GLN A 83 11.78 4.06 6.02
CA GLN A 83 12.33 5.01 5.04
C GLN A 83 11.65 4.92 3.66
N HIS A 84 10.32 4.86 3.65
CA HIS A 84 9.53 4.57 2.45
C HIS A 84 9.72 5.58 1.31
N PHE A 85 10.09 6.82 1.61
CA PHE A 85 10.37 7.85 0.61
C PHE A 85 11.71 7.60 -0.09
N GLU A 86 12.78 7.41 0.67
CA GLU A 86 14.13 7.09 0.15
C GLU A 86 14.12 5.80 -0.66
N ASN A 87 13.49 4.76 -0.10
CA ASN A 87 13.37 3.45 -0.72
C ASN A 87 12.38 3.38 -1.87
N LYS A 88 11.60 4.46 -2.09
CA LYS A 88 10.53 4.52 -3.10
C LYS A 88 9.60 3.30 -3.03
N THR A 89 9.26 2.88 -1.82
CA THR A 89 8.43 1.70 -1.58
C THR A 89 7.19 2.05 -0.78
N ARG A 90 6.15 1.23 -0.95
CA ARG A 90 4.93 1.26 -0.14
C ARG A 90 4.50 -0.14 0.22
N ASN A 91 3.91 -0.30 1.40
CA ASN A 91 3.32 -1.56 1.81
C ASN A 91 1.82 -1.49 1.53
N ILE A 92 1.30 -2.46 0.79
CA ILE A 92 -0.12 -2.64 0.53
C ILE A 92 -0.61 -3.89 1.25
N ARG A 93 -1.85 -3.89 1.70
CA ARG A 93 -2.53 -5.04 2.28
C ARG A 93 -3.55 -5.56 1.27
N LEU A 94 -3.48 -6.85 0.98
CA LEU A 94 -4.39 -7.57 0.10
C LEU A 94 -5.64 -8.01 0.88
N GLU A 95 -6.67 -8.47 0.17
CA GLU A 95 -7.92 -8.94 0.78
C GLU A 95 -7.72 -10.18 1.67
N ASN A 96 -6.76 -11.05 1.32
CA ASN A 96 -6.36 -12.19 2.15
C ASN A 96 -5.64 -11.80 3.45
N GLY A 97 -5.41 -10.49 3.69
CA GLY A 97 -4.72 -9.96 4.85
C GLY A 97 -3.19 -9.89 4.72
N GLU A 98 -2.63 -10.46 3.66
CA GLU A 98 -1.19 -10.44 3.39
C GLU A 98 -0.71 -9.00 3.10
N VAL A 99 0.48 -8.66 3.61
CA VAL A 99 1.12 -7.38 3.33
C VAL A 99 2.22 -7.57 2.30
N LYS A 100 2.07 -6.95 1.13
CA LYS A 100 3.09 -6.93 0.07
C LYS A 100 3.78 -5.57 0.04
N LYS A 101 5.11 -5.58 -0.15
CA LYS A 101 5.89 -4.38 -0.41
C LYS A 101 6.02 -4.18 -1.91
N ILE A 102 5.61 -3.03 -2.40
CA ILE A 102 5.72 -2.63 -3.80
C ILE A 102 6.69 -1.46 -3.96
N HIS A 103 7.34 -1.38 -5.12
CA HIS A 103 8.18 -0.26 -5.49
C HIS A 103 7.39 0.70 -6.37
N ILE A 104 7.28 1.96 -5.97
CA ILE A 104 6.36 2.94 -6.58
C ILE A 104 6.77 3.31 -8.02
N ARG A 105 8.06 3.16 -8.38
CA ARG A 105 8.53 3.42 -9.75
C ARG A 105 8.23 2.30 -10.75
N TYR A 106 7.72 1.17 -10.28
CA TYR A 106 7.39 0.04 -11.16
C TYR A 106 5.88 -0.16 -11.29
N ILE A 107 5.10 0.83 -10.85
CA ILE A 107 3.66 0.84 -11.05
C ILE A 107 3.41 1.12 -12.53
N ILE A 108 2.56 0.29 -13.14
CA ILE A 108 2.20 0.37 -14.55
C ILE A 108 0.78 0.88 -14.70
N SER A 109 -0.15 0.37 -13.88
CA SER A 109 -1.53 0.83 -13.86
C SER A 109 -2.07 0.94 -12.44
N PHE A 110 -3.03 1.84 -12.28
CA PHE A 110 -3.74 2.11 -11.04
C PHE A 110 -5.21 2.40 -11.35
N ASN A 111 -6.14 1.63 -10.77
CA ASN A 111 -7.58 1.70 -11.03
C ASN A 111 -7.92 1.72 -12.53
N GLY A 112 -7.28 0.85 -13.31
CA GLY A 112 -7.45 0.77 -14.76
C GLY A 112 -6.75 1.87 -15.58
N LYS A 113 -6.19 2.90 -14.94
CA LYS A 113 -5.47 4.00 -15.61
C LYS A 113 -3.98 3.70 -15.71
N LYS A 114 -3.35 4.13 -16.79
CA LYS A 114 -1.90 3.97 -17.01
C LYS A 114 -1.12 5.03 -16.24
N VAL A 115 -0.12 4.60 -15.46
CA VAL A 115 0.67 5.50 -14.62
C VAL A 115 1.81 6.12 -15.42
N ILE A 116 1.90 7.45 -15.37
CA ILE A 116 2.98 8.26 -15.95
C ILE A 116 3.74 9.02 -14.86
N TYR A 117 4.97 9.45 -15.13
CA TYR A 117 5.92 9.95 -14.12
C TYR A 117 6.15 11.46 -14.21
#